data_AF-A0A511X7F3-F1
#
_entry.id   AF-A0A511X7F3-F1
#
_cell.length_a   1.000
_cell.length_b   1.000
_cell.length_c   1.000
_cell.angle_alpha   90.00
_cell.angle_beta   90.00
_cell.angle_gamma   90.00
#
_symmetry.space_group_name_H-M   'P 1'
#
loop_
_entity.id
_entity.type
_entity.pdbx_description
1 polymer ?
#
loop_
_entity_poly.entity_id
_entity_poly.type
_entity_poly.pdbx_seq_one_letter_code
_entity_poly.pdbx_strand_id
1 'polypeptide(L)'
;MNGDGLWRFSAIGHIVRIVCNWSGVEGGVLRQKKTRCFTIRESTMNTISKILTVAGLTLVSAAALTATARAEEIMYMGEFKAEHGATNAPTGDVMATLDTTTNVLKYTIKWKGLTGPVTVAHFHGPAKDGVDAGIVAPIDGPYANPLSGQVTLTSAQEDELANGLVYVNLHTKAFPKGEARAQLSK
;
A
#
# COMPACT_ATOMS: atom_id res chain seq x y z
N MET A 1 6.81 -50.41 22.93
CA MET A 1 5.38 -50.41 22.53
C MET A 1 4.92 -48.98 22.67
N ASN A 2 4.69 -48.15 21.65
CA ASN A 2 4.21 -48.29 20.26
C ASN A 2 4.81 -47.09 19.47
N GLY A 3 5.23 -47.10 18.22
CA GLY A 3 5.00 -47.97 17.07
C GLY A 3 5.05 -47.05 15.84
N ASP A 4 6.25 -46.79 15.31
CA ASP A 4 6.46 -45.86 14.20
C ASP A 4 5.93 -46.48 12.89
N GLY A 5 4.68 -46.16 12.56
CA GLY A 5 3.99 -46.65 11.38
C GLY A 5 4.43 -45.93 10.11
N LEU A 6 5.49 -46.43 9.47
CA LEU A 6 5.85 -46.12 8.08
C LEU A 6 4.84 -46.79 7.13
N TRP A 7 3.85 -46.02 6.66
CA TRP A 7 2.97 -46.49 5.57
C TRP A 7 3.70 -46.35 4.22
N ARG A 8 4.07 -47.49 3.63
CA ARG A 8 4.56 -47.58 2.25
C ARG A 8 3.36 -47.64 1.30
N PHE A 9 3.11 -46.57 0.55
CA PHE A 9 2.34 -46.64 -0.69
C PHE A 9 3.29 -46.92 -1.85
N SER A 10 3.18 -48.13 -2.42
CA SER A 10 3.85 -48.48 -3.67
C SER A 10 2.97 -48.03 -4.83
N ALA A 11 3.39 -46.97 -5.51
CA ALA A 11 2.97 -46.66 -6.87
C ALA A 11 4.21 -46.22 -7.68
N ILE A 12 4.26 -46.72 -8.90
CA ILE A 12 5.31 -46.59 -9.91
C ILE A 12 5.65 -45.11 -10.17
N GLY A 13 6.94 -44.76 -10.14
CA GLY A 13 7.49 -43.52 -10.74
C GLY A 13 7.89 -42.39 -9.78
N HIS A 14 9.18 -42.06 -9.78
CA HIS A 14 9.85 -40.84 -9.28
C HIS A 14 9.52 -40.34 -7.86
N ILE A 15 10.50 -40.49 -6.96
CA ILE A 15 10.50 -39.89 -5.61
C ILE A 15 10.48 -38.36 -5.72
N VAL A 16 9.40 -37.73 -5.28
CA VAL A 16 9.32 -36.27 -5.06
C VAL A 16 9.39 -36.04 -3.54
N ARG A 17 10.42 -35.33 -3.06
CA ARG A 17 10.45 -34.83 -1.67
C ARG A 17 9.80 -33.46 -1.63
N ILE A 18 8.79 -33.31 -0.78
CA ILE A 18 8.15 -32.03 -0.46
C ILE A 18 8.76 -31.57 0.87
N VAL A 19 9.47 -30.44 0.87
CA VAL A 19 9.93 -29.78 2.10
C VAL A 19 9.00 -28.61 2.38
N CYS A 20 8.20 -28.71 3.43
CA CYS A 20 7.39 -27.60 3.94
C CYS A 20 8.05 -27.06 5.20
N ASN A 21 8.43 -25.78 5.21
CA ASN A 21 8.89 -25.11 6.42
C ASN A 21 7.67 -24.55 7.18
N TRP A 22 7.58 -24.87 8.47
CA TRP A 22 6.56 -24.33 9.37
C TRP A 22 7.22 -23.28 10.27
N SER A 23 6.56 -22.13 10.43
CA SER A 23 6.95 -21.13 11.43
C SER A 23 5.72 -20.75 12.26
N GLY A 24 5.84 -20.93 13.58
CA GLY A 24 4.99 -20.30 14.58
C GLY A 24 3.79 -21.10 15.09
N VAL A 25 3.72 -21.29 16.41
CA VAL A 25 2.53 -21.68 17.16
C VAL A 25 2.14 -20.48 18.02
N GLU A 26 0.98 -19.88 17.76
CA GLU A 26 0.31 -18.99 18.72
C GLU A 26 -1.13 -19.46 18.92
N GLY A 27 -1.53 -19.64 20.18
CA GLY A 27 -2.95 -19.61 20.57
C GLY A 27 -3.84 -20.82 20.28
N GLY A 28 -3.31 -22.01 19.96
CA GLY A 28 -4.07 -23.27 20.06
C GLY A 28 -5.26 -23.46 19.10
N VAL A 29 -5.37 -22.65 18.04
CA VAL A 29 -6.39 -22.83 16.98
C VAL A 29 -5.71 -22.95 15.62
N LEU A 30 -5.81 -24.13 15.00
CA LEU A 30 -5.25 -24.41 13.67
C LEU A 30 -6.13 -23.73 12.59
N ARG A 31 -5.64 -22.65 12.00
CA ARG A 31 -6.28 -21.99 10.84
C ARG A 31 -5.40 -22.15 9.60
N GLN A 32 -5.88 -22.86 8.58
CA GLN A 32 -5.15 -23.07 7.32
C GLN A 32 -5.00 -21.74 6.56
N LYS A 33 -3.77 -21.24 6.41
CA LYS A 33 -3.43 -20.25 5.37
C LYS A 33 -2.87 -20.99 4.16
N LYS A 34 -3.42 -20.65 2.99
CA LYS A 34 -3.14 -21.25 1.68
C LYS A 34 -1.72 -20.93 1.23
N THR A 35 -0.79 -21.87 1.37
CA THR A 35 0.59 -21.72 0.90
C THR A 35 0.75 -22.41 -0.46
N ARG A 36 1.27 -21.68 -1.46
CA ARG A 36 1.55 -22.20 -2.80
C ARG A 36 2.71 -23.21 -2.72
N CYS A 37 2.55 -24.35 -3.38
CA CYS A 37 3.58 -25.39 -3.51
C CYS A 37 4.39 -25.12 -4.79
N PHE A 38 5.72 -25.08 -4.68
CA PHE A 38 6.64 -24.95 -5.82
C PHE A 38 7.45 -26.25 -5.96
N THR A 39 7.47 -26.81 -7.16
CA THR A 39 8.24 -28.02 -7.48
C THR A 39 9.65 -27.62 -7.90
N ILE A 40 10.68 -28.04 -7.15
CA ILE A 40 12.08 -27.97 -7.59
C ILE A 40 12.46 -29.33 -8.14
N ARG A 41 12.85 -29.38 -9.42
CA ARG A 41 13.34 -30.59 -10.10
C ARG A 41 14.86 -30.54 -10.11
N GLU A 42 15.53 -31.35 -9.29
CA GLU A 42 16.97 -31.56 -9.39
C GLU A 42 17.26 -32.49 -10.58
N SER A 43 18.03 -32.01 -11.56
CA SER A 43 18.61 -32.89 -12.58
C SER A 43 20.10 -33.08 -12.26
N THR A 44 20.42 -34.24 -11.70
CA THR A 44 21.79 -34.68 -11.46
C THR A 44 22.53 -34.81 -12.79
N MET A 45 23.60 -34.03 -12.93
CA MET A 45 24.61 -34.15 -13.97
C MET A 45 25.23 -35.56 -13.95
N ASN A 46 25.26 -36.23 -15.10
CA ASN A 46 26.06 -37.43 -15.30
C ASN A 46 26.85 -37.33 -16.62
N THR A 47 28.06 -37.85 -16.59
CA THR A 47 29.27 -37.50 -17.34
C THR A 47 29.42 -38.10 -18.75
N ILE A 48 30.07 -37.32 -19.63
CA ILE A 48 31.14 -37.66 -20.61
C ILE A 48 30.79 -38.25 -22.00
N SER A 49 31.22 -37.47 -23.01
CA SER A 49 31.73 -37.79 -24.36
C SER A 49 30.81 -38.30 -25.47
N LYS A 50 30.67 -37.48 -26.53
CA LYS A 50 31.40 -37.65 -27.81
C LYS A 50 31.28 -36.41 -28.72
N ILE A 51 32.38 -36.14 -29.42
CA ILE A 51 32.71 -34.99 -30.28
C ILE A 51 32.02 -35.09 -31.65
N LEU A 52 31.50 -33.97 -32.19
CA LEU A 52 31.55 -33.62 -33.62
C LEU A 52 31.08 -32.16 -33.86
N THR A 53 32.04 -31.32 -34.30
CA THR A 53 31.94 -30.13 -35.17
C THR A 53 30.61 -29.36 -35.28
N VAL A 54 30.63 -28.05 -35.01
CA VAL A 54 30.72 -26.95 -36.00
C VAL A 54 30.83 -25.63 -35.24
N ALA A 55 31.74 -24.77 -35.69
CA ALA A 55 31.92 -23.41 -35.18
C ALA A 55 30.64 -22.58 -35.32
N GLY A 56 30.04 -22.23 -34.19
CA GLY A 56 28.93 -21.28 -34.11
C GLY A 56 29.06 -20.52 -32.81
N LEU A 57 29.74 -19.37 -32.86
CA LEU A 57 29.87 -18.45 -31.74
C LEU A 57 28.51 -17.76 -31.53
N THR A 58 27.56 -18.43 -30.88
CA THR A 58 26.35 -17.76 -30.41
C THR A 58 26.67 -17.09 -29.07
N LEU A 59 26.92 -15.78 -29.15
CA LEU A 59 26.83 -14.90 -28.00
C LEU A 59 25.43 -15.07 -27.41
N VAL A 60 25.30 -15.83 -26.32
CA VAL A 60 24.14 -15.76 -25.45
C VAL A 60 24.28 -14.44 -24.72
N SER A 61 23.76 -13.36 -25.32
CA SER A 61 23.49 -12.13 -24.60
C SER A 61 22.45 -12.46 -23.54
N ALA A 62 22.90 -12.62 -22.30
CA ALA A 62 22.03 -12.55 -21.15
C ALA A 62 21.47 -11.12 -21.10
N ALA A 63 20.36 -10.89 -21.80
CA ALA A 63 19.54 -9.72 -21.58
C ALA A 63 19.00 -9.85 -20.15
N ALA A 64 19.67 -9.19 -19.21
CA ALA A 64 19.13 -8.99 -17.88
C ALA A 64 17.82 -8.24 -18.07
N LEU A 65 16.68 -8.93 -17.88
CA LEU A 65 15.40 -8.26 -17.69
C LEU A 65 15.53 -7.46 -16.41
N THR A 66 15.84 -6.18 -16.52
CA THR A 66 15.66 -5.23 -15.43
C THR A 66 14.17 -5.14 -15.17
N ALA A 67 13.69 -5.89 -14.19
CA ALA A 67 12.38 -5.64 -13.62
C ALA A 67 12.44 -4.24 -13.02
N THR A 68 11.89 -3.25 -13.73
CA THR A 68 11.65 -1.94 -13.14
C THR A 68 10.70 -2.19 -11.97
N ALA A 69 11.18 -1.98 -10.74
CA ALA A 69 10.29 -1.91 -9.60
C ALA A 69 9.39 -0.70 -9.86
N ARG A 70 8.11 -0.94 -10.17
CA ARG A 70 7.12 0.14 -10.19
C ARG A 70 6.88 0.51 -8.74
N ALA A 71 7.05 1.79 -8.39
CA ALA A 71 6.51 2.33 -7.15
C ALA A 71 5.01 1.97 -7.12
N GLU A 72 4.57 1.32 -6.04
CA GLU A 72 3.15 1.07 -5.81
C GLU A 72 2.54 2.38 -5.34
N GLU A 73 1.88 3.07 -6.29
CA GLU A 73 1.15 4.30 -6.03
C GLU A 73 -0.32 3.97 -5.74
N ILE A 74 -0.82 4.44 -4.59
CA ILE A 74 -2.22 4.31 -4.18
C ILE A 74 -2.89 5.68 -4.23
N MET A 75 -4.00 5.77 -4.97
CA MET A 75 -4.82 6.98 -5.01
C MET A 75 -5.82 7.00 -3.84
N TYR A 76 -6.05 8.19 -3.30
CA TYR A 76 -7.03 8.50 -2.29
C TYR A 76 -7.81 9.73 -2.72
N MET A 77 -9.12 9.72 -2.47
CA MET A 77 -10.03 10.81 -2.77
C MET A 77 -10.86 11.18 -1.54
N GLY A 78 -11.25 12.44 -1.45
CA GLY A 78 -12.22 12.91 -0.47
C GLY A 78 -12.99 14.11 -0.99
N GLU A 79 -14.27 14.19 -0.68
CA GLU A 79 -15.13 15.33 -1.07
C GLU A 79 -15.38 16.23 0.13
N PHE A 80 -15.34 17.55 -0.09
CA PHE A 80 -15.60 18.50 0.97
C PHE A 80 -17.08 18.55 1.37
N LYS A 81 -17.31 18.50 2.68
CA LYS A 81 -18.59 18.75 3.35
C LYS A 81 -18.39 19.76 4.47
N ALA A 82 -19.45 20.46 4.84
CA ALA A 82 -19.44 21.39 5.96
C ALA A 82 -19.13 20.69 7.29
N GLU A 83 -18.36 21.35 8.17
CA GLU A 83 -18.05 20.88 9.52
C GLU A 83 -18.28 21.99 10.55
N HIS A 84 -18.29 21.63 11.84
CA HIS A 84 -18.38 22.57 12.97
C HIS A 84 -19.55 23.57 12.90
N GLY A 85 -20.69 23.14 12.35
CA GLY A 85 -21.90 23.95 12.26
C GLY A 85 -21.88 24.99 11.13
N ALA A 86 -20.94 24.89 10.20
CA ALA A 86 -20.98 25.66 8.96
C ALA A 86 -22.29 25.37 8.19
N THR A 87 -23.04 26.43 7.87
CA THR A 87 -24.32 26.33 7.16
C THR A 87 -24.19 26.56 5.65
N ASN A 88 -23.02 26.99 5.18
CA ASN A 88 -22.68 26.99 3.77
C ASN A 88 -22.47 25.55 3.27
N ALA A 89 -22.52 25.39 1.95
CA ALA A 89 -22.30 24.11 1.29
C ALA A 89 -20.94 24.13 0.58
N PRO A 90 -19.82 23.95 1.30
CA PRO A 90 -18.53 23.83 0.64
C PRO A 90 -18.54 22.60 -0.27
N THR A 91 -17.92 22.73 -1.43
CA THR A 91 -17.80 21.66 -2.43
C THR A 91 -16.37 21.63 -2.98
N GLY A 92 -16.04 20.56 -3.68
CA GLY A 92 -14.70 20.30 -4.20
C GLY A 92 -14.13 19.01 -3.64
N ASP A 93 -12.90 18.73 -4.01
CA ASP A 93 -12.28 17.44 -3.81
C ASP A 93 -10.81 17.56 -3.38
N VAL A 94 -10.36 16.53 -2.69
CA VAL A 94 -8.96 16.22 -2.46
C VAL A 94 -8.64 14.98 -3.29
N MET A 95 -7.61 15.08 -4.12
CA MET A 95 -7.00 13.94 -4.78
C MET A 95 -5.58 13.80 -4.24
N ALA A 96 -5.24 12.63 -3.72
CA ALA A 96 -3.91 12.35 -3.20
C ALA A 96 -3.37 11.01 -3.73
N THR A 97 -2.07 10.95 -4.00
CA THR A 97 -1.37 9.75 -4.44
C THR A 97 -0.23 9.47 -3.48
N LEU A 98 -0.26 8.32 -2.83
CA LEU A 98 0.77 7.84 -1.92
C LEU A 98 1.75 6.94 -2.68
N ASP A 99 3.03 7.27 -2.66
CA ASP A 99 4.10 6.33 -3.00
C ASP A 99 4.44 5.51 -1.75
N THR A 100 4.06 4.23 -1.75
CA THR A 100 4.27 3.29 -0.62
C THR A 100 5.73 2.87 -0.42
N THR A 101 6.63 3.25 -1.32
CA THR A 101 8.07 3.00 -1.15
C THR A 101 8.74 4.14 -0.39
N THR A 102 8.29 5.38 -0.62
CA THR A 102 8.89 6.59 -0.04
C THR A 102 8.02 7.25 1.03
N ASN A 103 6.79 6.79 1.21
CA ASN A 103 5.74 7.36 2.05
C ASN A 103 5.41 8.82 1.72
N VAL A 104 5.69 9.25 0.49
CA VAL A 104 5.34 10.58 0.02
C VAL A 104 3.91 10.59 -0.50
N LEU A 105 3.05 11.35 0.16
CA LEU A 105 1.70 11.66 -0.26
C LEU A 105 1.70 12.97 -1.05
N LYS A 106 1.52 12.89 -2.37
CA LYS A 106 1.29 14.06 -3.23
C LYS A 106 -0.19 14.36 -3.29
N TYR A 107 -0.60 15.61 -3.20
CA TYR A 107 -2.02 15.97 -3.18
C TYR A 107 -2.34 17.19 -4.03
N THR A 108 -3.60 17.26 -4.45
CA THR A 108 -4.25 18.43 -5.03
C THR A 108 -5.61 18.61 -4.37
N ILE A 109 -5.88 19.82 -3.91
CA ILE A 109 -7.07 20.20 -3.15
C ILE A 109 -7.76 21.32 -3.93
N LYS A 110 -9.05 21.13 -4.18
CA LYS A 110 -9.93 22.12 -4.80
C LYS A 110 -11.12 22.36 -3.91
N TRP A 111 -11.50 23.61 -3.74
CA TRP A 111 -12.67 23.94 -2.93
C TRP A 111 -13.45 25.11 -3.52
N LYS A 112 -14.73 25.20 -3.18
CA LYS A 112 -15.61 26.35 -3.46
C LYS A 112 -16.64 26.47 -2.34
N GLY A 113 -17.28 27.62 -2.25
CA GLY A 113 -18.40 27.82 -1.33
C GLY A 113 -18.00 27.95 0.14
N LEU A 114 -16.74 28.29 0.44
CA LEU A 114 -16.32 28.69 1.79
C LEU A 114 -16.80 30.11 2.11
N THR A 115 -16.90 30.44 3.40
CA THR A 115 -17.31 31.76 3.90
C THR A 115 -16.24 32.83 3.74
N GLY A 116 -14.99 32.43 3.47
CA GLY A 116 -13.87 33.34 3.27
C GLY A 116 -12.62 32.63 2.76
N PRO A 117 -11.49 33.36 2.67
CA PRO A 117 -10.21 32.76 2.29
C PRO A 117 -9.77 31.71 3.31
N VAL A 118 -9.11 30.66 2.82
CA VAL A 118 -8.47 29.66 3.67
C VAL A 118 -7.32 30.32 4.41
N THR A 119 -7.30 30.14 5.72
CA THR A 119 -6.30 30.69 6.63
C THR A 119 -5.32 29.62 7.11
N VAL A 120 -5.77 28.37 7.19
CA VAL A 120 -5.00 27.19 7.59
C VAL A 120 -5.59 25.96 6.91
N ALA A 121 -4.76 24.98 6.59
CA ALA A 121 -5.18 23.65 6.15
C ALA A 121 -4.30 22.58 6.81
N HIS A 122 -4.89 21.44 7.17
CA HIS A 122 -4.17 20.31 7.75
C HIS A 122 -4.74 18.97 7.28
N PHE A 123 -3.89 17.95 7.29
CA PHE A 123 -4.35 16.58 7.45
C PHE A 123 -4.59 16.31 8.94
N HIS A 124 -5.75 15.77 9.28
CA HIS A 124 -6.14 15.35 10.63
C HIS A 124 -6.41 13.85 10.68
N GLY A 125 -6.28 13.28 11.87
CA GLY A 125 -6.48 11.85 12.12
C GLY A 125 -5.79 11.37 13.39
N PRO A 126 -5.99 10.09 13.76
CA PRO A 126 -6.94 9.16 13.17
C PRO A 126 -8.38 9.41 13.67
N ALA A 127 -9.34 9.55 12.75
CA ALA A 127 -10.76 9.60 13.07
C ALA A 127 -11.66 9.14 11.93
N LYS A 128 -12.81 8.57 12.30
CA LYS A 128 -13.93 8.31 11.39
C LYS A 128 -14.64 9.61 11.04
N ASP A 129 -15.44 9.58 9.97
CA ASP A 129 -16.25 10.72 9.53
C ASP A 129 -17.11 11.29 10.68
N GLY A 130 -17.12 12.62 10.80
CA GLY A 130 -17.83 13.35 11.85
C GLY A 130 -17.19 13.32 13.26
N VAL A 131 -16.01 12.72 13.43
CA VAL A 131 -15.24 12.76 14.68
C VAL A 131 -13.98 13.59 14.50
N ASP A 132 -13.71 14.47 15.45
CA ASP A 132 -12.51 15.33 15.45
C ASP A 132 -11.27 14.55 15.90
N ALA A 133 -10.13 14.87 15.29
CA ALA A 133 -8.83 14.35 15.71
C ALA A 133 -7.74 15.44 15.69
N GLY A 134 -6.57 15.09 16.21
CA GLY A 134 -5.37 15.92 16.14
C GLY A 134 -4.84 16.07 14.71
N ILE A 135 -3.81 16.91 14.57
CA ILE A 135 -3.12 17.13 13.30
C ILE A 135 -2.20 15.94 13.02
N VAL A 136 -2.37 15.33 11.85
CA VAL A 136 -1.46 14.32 11.29
C VAL A 136 -0.29 15.00 10.62
N ALA A 137 -0.56 15.96 9.74
CA ALA A 137 0.49 16.68 9.03
C ALA A 137 0.03 18.07 8.55
N PRO A 138 0.95 19.06 8.48
CA PRO A 138 0.61 20.37 7.97
C PRO A 138 0.36 20.34 6.46
N ILE A 139 -0.48 21.26 5.99
CA ILE A 139 -0.58 21.63 4.57
C ILE A 139 -0.07 23.06 4.47
N ASP A 140 1.09 23.21 3.84
CA ASP A 140 1.74 24.52 3.71
C ASP A 140 1.05 25.41 2.68
N GLY A 141 1.06 26.71 2.95
CA GLY A 141 0.62 27.73 2.01
C GLY A 141 1.68 28.05 0.94
N PRO A 142 1.38 28.98 0.01
CA PRO A 142 0.19 29.83 -0.03
C PRO A 142 -1.09 29.07 -0.38
N TYR A 143 -2.20 29.39 0.29
CA TYR A 143 -3.51 28.74 0.10
C TYR A 143 -4.25 29.26 -1.14
N ALA A 144 -3.65 29.06 -2.32
CA ALA A 144 -4.28 29.29 -3.61
C ALA A 144 -5.16 28.08 -4.01
N ASN A 145 -6.20 28.32 -4.81
CA ASN A 145 -7.11 27.28 -5.28
C ASN A 145 -6.98 27.12 -6.80
N PRO A 146 -6.55 25.95 -7.33
CA PRO A 146 -6.22 24.71 -6.62
C PRO A 146 -4.93 24.82 -5.78
N LEU A 147 -4.87 24.08 -4.66
CA LEU A 147 -3.69 23.93 -3.81
C LEU A 147 -3.06 22.56 -4.06
N SER A 148 -1.78 22.52 -4.41
CA SER A 148 -1.05 21.26 -4.58
C SER A 148 0.20 21.25 -3.71
N GLY A 149 0.59 20.07 -3.26
CA GLY A 149 1.76 19.89 -2.42
C GLY A 149 2.08 18.43 -2.21
N GLN A 150 3.01 18.17 -1.30
CA GLN A 150 3.35 16.83 -0.88
C GLN A 150 3.76 16.83 0.59
N VAL A 151 3.56 15.69 1.24
CA VAL A 151 3.99 15.47 2.61
C VAL A 151 4.53 14.06 2.76
N THR A 152 5.57 13.87 3.57
CA THR A 152 6.08 12.54 3.91
C THR A 152 5.38 12.07 5.17
N LEU A 153 4.70 10.93 5.08
CA LEU A 153 3.99 10.31 6.20
C LEU A 153 4.93 9.35 6.95
N THR A 154 4.75 9.26 8.26
CA THR A 154 5.28 8.12 9.02
C THR A 154 4.50 6.86 8.67
N SER A 155 5.07 5.68 8.91
CA SER A 155 4.37 4.41 8.66
C SER A 155 3.05 4.30 9.41
N ALA A 156 2.96 4.84 10.64
CA ALA A 156 1.70 4.87 11.39
C ALA A 156 0.63 5.73 10.69
N GLN A 157 1.01 6.89 10.16
CA GLN A 157 0.08 7.78 9.46
C GLN A 157 -0.34 7.23 8.10
N GLU A 158 0.54 6.50 7.42
CA GLU A 158 0.18 5.73 6.23
C GLU A 158 -0.88 4.67 6.55
N ASP A 159 -0.71 3.90 7.63
CA ASP A 159 -1.70 2.92 8.07
C ASP A 159 -3.06 3.59 8.39
N GLU A 160 -3.04 4.76 9.04
CA GLU A 160 -4.25 5.54 9.32
C GLU A 160 -4.94 5.99 8.02
N LEU A 161 -4.18 6.48 7.04
CA LEU A 161 -4.70 6.87 5.72
C LEU A 161 -5.28 5.65 4.98
N ALA A 162 -4.57 4.52 5.01
CA ALA A 162 -5.01 3.27 4.38
C ALA A 162 -6.31 2.73 4.97
N ASN A 163 -6.58 3.00 6.25
CA ASN A 163 -7.82 2.66 6.95
C ASN A 163 -8.92 3.73 6.82
N GLY A 164 -8.69 4.78 6.02
CA GLY A 164 -9.65 5.87 5.82
C GLY A 164 -9.91 6.69 7.07
N LEU A 165 -8.91 6.83 7.94
CA LEU A 165 -8.98 7.58 9.20
C LEU A 165 -8.34 8.96 9.11
N VAL A 166 -7.89 9.36 7.93
CA VAL A 166 -7.28 10.67 7.67
C VAL A 166 -8.24 11.55 6.86
N TYR A 167 -8.34 12.82 7.22
CA TYR A 167 -9.14 13.81 6.51
C TYR A 167 -8.40 15.13 6.34
N VAL A 168 -8.74 15.87 5.29
CA VAL A 168 -8.29 17.26 5.12
C VAL A 168 -9.31 18.20 5.74
N ASN A 169 -8.83 19.17 6.51
CA ASN A 169 -9.65 20.23 7.07
C ASN A 169 -9.19 21.60 6.56
N LEU A 170 -10.14 22.42 6.10
CA LEU A 170 -9.90 23.79 5.66
C LEU A 170 -10.49 24.77 6.67
N HIS A 171 -9.67 25.69 7.15
CA HIS A 171 -10.05 26.68 8.16
C HIS A 171 -10.19 28.07 7.53
N THR A 172 -11.21 28.81 7.94
CA THR A 172 -11.38 30.23 7.58
C THR A 172 -11.47 31.08 8.84
N LYS A 173 -11.51 32.40 8.66
CA LYS A 173 -11.71 33.33 9.78
C LYS A 173 -13.02 33.08 10.54
N ALA A 174 -14.09 32.68 9.86
CA ALA A 174 -15.38 32.42 10.50
C ALA A 174 -15.42 31.06 11.21
N PHE A 175 -14.65 30.08 10.71
CA PHE A 175 -14.58 28.72 11.25
C PHE A 175 -13.12 28.33 11.55
N PRO A 176 -12.54 28.88 12.63
CA PRO A 176 -11.13 28.64 12.96
C PRO A 176 -10.86 27.19 13.39
N LYS A 177 -11.90 26.46 13.83
CA LYS A 177 -11.79 25.03 14.17
C LYS A 177 -11.92 24.09 12.97
N GLY A 178 -12.28 24.61 11.79
CA GLY A 178 -12.51 23.83 10.58
C GLY A 178 -13.85 24.19 9.96
N GLU A 179 -13.86 24.68 8.72
CA GLU A 179 -15.09 24.96 7.99
C GLU A 179 -15.56 23.79 7.14
N ALA A 180 -14.60 23.10 6.51
CA ALA A 180 -14.87 22.04 5.56
C ALA A 180 -13.94 20.86 5.77
N ARG A 181 -14.52 19.66 5.68
CA ARG A 181 -13.84 18.37 5.84
C ARG A 181 -13.96 17.54 4.58
N ALA A 182 -12.85 16.96 4.15
CA ALA A 182 -12.81 15.91 3.14
C ALA A 182 -12.17 14.65 3.74
N GLN A 183 -12.98 13.64 4.03
CA GLN A 183 -12.48 12.32 4.48
C GLN A 183 -11.80 11.61 3.31
N LEU A 184 -10.58 11.11 3.52
CA LEU A 184 -9.83 10.41 2.48
C LEU A 184 -10.11 8.91 2.51
N SER A 185 -10.42 8.35 1.35
CA SER A 185 -10.56 6.91 1.12
C SER A 185 -9.97 6.52 -0.24
N LYS A 186 -9.64 5.24 -0.42
CA LYS A 186 -9.14 4.70 -1.70
C LYS A 186 -10.21 4.73 -2.79
#